data_AF-A0A397W2Y8-F1
#
_entry.id   AF-A0A397W2Y8-F1
#
_cell.length_a   1.000
_cell.length_b   1.000
_cell.length_c   1.000
_cell.angle_alpha   90.00
_cell.angle_beta   90.00
_cell.angle_gamma   90.00
#
_symmetry.space_group_name_H-M   'P 1'
#
loop_
_entity.id
_entity.type
_entity.pdbx_description
1 polymer ?
#
loop_
_entity_poly.entity_id
_entity_poly.type
_entity_poly.pdbx_seq_one_letter_code
_entity_poly.pdbx_strand_id
1 'polypeptide(L)'
;MPAHQIKFEAMIDKMIQNYKGKHSIIVTNKEIRDQINNKVRQKLPIQYITNSSFKKNPQKITKVLNYCLEFMKLPEDLQGDIVWKTVNKAIQNTLLPLPEKPEDIPEDAKELLLFENSIKNKGNLRAILAALRKVIALHSYWMNTLRS
;
A
#
# COMPACT_ATOMS: atom_id res chain seq x y z
N MET A 1 8.47 0.45 31.04
CA MET A 1 8.70 0.98 29.67
C MET A 1 8.60 -0.16 28.67
N PRO A 2 7.96 0.01 27.50
CA PRO A 2 7.83 -1.06 26.51
C PRO A 2 9.18 -1.49 25.93
N ALA A 3 9.34 -2.78 25.60
CA ALA A 3 10.60 -3.34 25.10
C ALA A 3 11.12 -2.67 23.81
N HIS A 4 10.22 -2.22 22.94
CA HIS A 4 10.59 -1.50 21.71
C HIS A 4 11.16 -0.10 22.01
N GLN A 5 10.65 0.57 23.05
CA GLN A 5 11.12 1.89 23.45
C GLN A 5 12.52 1.81 24.06
N ILE A 6 12.78 0.79 24.88
CA ILE A 6 14.11 0.52 25.45
C ILE A 6 15.15 0.32 24.34
N LYS A 7 14.83 -0.50 23.32
CA LYS A 7 15.73 -0.75 22.18
C LYS A 7 16.00 0.52 21.36
N PHE A 8 14.98 1.35 21.18
CA PHE A 8 15.10 2.62 20.46
C PHE A 8 16.00 3.62 21.21
N GLU A 9 15.79 3.79 22.52
CA GLU A 9 16.62 4.65 23.36
C GLU A 9 18.08 4.18 23.40
N ALA A 10 18.31 2.87 23.55
CA ALA A 10 19.66 2.30 23.48
C ALA A 10 20.36 2.57 22.14
N MET A 11 19.61 2.61 21.03
CA MET A 11 20.15 2.93 19.70
C MET A 11 20.56 4.41 19.60
N ILE A 12 19.76 5.32 20.18
CA ILE A 12 20.08 6.74 20.27
C ILE A 12 21.33 6.94 21.12
N ASP A 13 21.40 6.32 22.30
CA ASP A 13 22.54 6.45 23.20
C ASP A 13 23.83 5.97 22.53
N LYS A 14 23.79 4.83 21.84
CA LYS A 14 24.92 4.32 21.06
C LYS A 14 25.36 5.32 19.98
N MET A 15 24.42 5.93 19.26
CA MET A 15 24.73 6.96 18.25
C MET A 15 25.33 8.22 18.86
N ILE A 16 24.84 8.66 20.03
CA ILE A 16 25.39 9.80 20.76
C ILE A 16 26.83 9.50 21.19
N GLN A 17 27.10 8.32 21.74
CA GLN A 17 28.46 7.94 22.14
C GLN A 17 29.42 7.85 20.95
N ASN A 18 28.97 7.30 19.82
CA ASN A 18 29.76 7.27 18.59
C ASN A 18 30.08 8.68 18.08
N TYR A 19 29.12 9.60 18.15
CA TYR A 19 29.32 11.00 17.77
C TYR A 19 30.34 11.68 18.68
N LYS A 20 30.21 11.49 20.01
CA LYS A 20 31.15 12.00 21.00
C LYS A 20 32.58 11.51 20.75
N GLY A 21 32.75 10.20 20.52
CA GLY A 21 34.05 9.61 20.21
C GLY A 21 34.65 10.14 18.90
N LYS A 22 33.83 10.31 17.86
CA LYS A 22 34.29 10.81 16.55
C LYS A 22 34.72 12.28 16.58
N HIS A 23 34.18 13.09 17.49
CA HIS A 23 34.47 14.52 17.58
C HIS A 23 35.28 14.90 18.82
N SER A 24 35.73 13.91 19.60
CA SER A 24 36.48 14.11 20.84
C SER A 24 35.78 15.06 21.82
N ILE A 25 34.44 15.01 21.90
CA ILE A 25 33.63 15.85 22.79
C ILE A 25 33.03 15.03 23.93
N ILE A 26 32.92 15.62 25.11
CA ILE A 26 32.40 14.97 26.31
C ILE A 26 30.87 15.15 26.43
N VAL A 27 30.38 16.31 26.01
CA VAL A 27 28.96 16.71 26.11
C VAL A 27 28.44 17.13 24.74
N THR A 28 27.18 16.80 24.47
CA THR A 28 26.45 17.19 23.26
C THR A 28 25.38 18.21 23.65
N ASN A 29 25.21 19.27 22.85
CA ASN A 29 24.09 20.19 23.03
C ASN A 29 22.75 19.52 22.63
N LYS A 30 21.64 20.19 22.94
CA LYS A 30 20.29 19.71 22.62
C LYS A 30 20.10 19.53 21.10
N GLU A 31 20.59 20.48 20.31
CA GLU A 31 20.43 20.47 18.85
C GLU A 31 21.05 19.23 18.20
N ILE A 32 22.28 18.86 18.58
CA ILE A 32 22.95 17.64 18.08
C ILE A 32 22.17 16.40 18.50
N ARG A 33 21.63 16.36 19.73
CA ARG A 33 20.79 15.23 20.18
C ARG A 33 19.51 15.12 19.36
N ASP A 34 18.86 16.25 19.07
CA ASP A 34 17.65 16.28 18.25
C ASP A 34 17.95 15.84 16.81
N GLN A 35 19.07 16.28 16.24
CA GLN A 35 19.53 15.83 14.92
C GLN A 35 19.80 14.31 14.90
N ILE A 36 20.48 13.77 15.91
CA ILE A 36 20.74 12.33 16.02
C ILE A 36 19.43 11.56 16.14
N ASN A 37 18.50 12.02 16.99
CA ASN A 37 17.19 11.41 17.18
C ASN A 37 16.41 11.36 15.85
N ASN A 38 16.36 12.47 15.11
CA ASN A 38 15.69 12.53 13.81
C ASN A 38 16.32 11.55 12.79
N LYS A 39 17.64 11.44 12.76
CA LYS A 39 18.33 10.47 11.88
C LYS A 39 18.05 9.02 12.27
N VAL A 40 17.99 8.71 13.56
CA VAL A 40 17.64 7.36 14.04
C VAL A 40 16.19 7.02 13.69
N ARG A 41 15.26 7.98 13.87
CA ARG A 41 13.86 7.84 13.47
C ARG A 41 13.67 7.56 12.00
N GLN A 42 14.51 8.12 11.12
CA GLN A 42 14.47 7.85 9.68
C GLN A 42 15.13 6.52 9.31
N LYS A 43 16.26 6.18 9.94
CA LYS A 43 17.02 4.98 9.58
C LYS A 43 16.28 3.68 9.87
N LEU A 44 15.53 3.63 10.98
CA LEU A 44 14.85 2.41 11.42
C LEU A 44 13.74 1.97 10.46
N PRO A 45 12.79 2.84 10.03
CA PRO A 45 11.78 2.48 9.03
C PRO A 45 12.37 2.15 7.67
N ILE A 46 13.42 2.87 7.23
CA ILE A 46 14.11 2.54 5.97
C ILE A 46 14.66 1.11 6.02
N GLN A 47 15.38 0.76 7.07
CA GLN A 47 15.93 -0.58 7.25
C GLN A 47 14.83 -1.65 7.30
N TYR A 48 13.71 -1.35 7.97
CA TYR A 48 12.56 -2.24 8.00
C TYR A 48 11.97 -2.47 6.61
N ILE A 49 11.75 -1.40 5.83
CA ILE A 49 11.21 -1.48 4.47
C ILE A 49 12.17 -2.25 3.55
N THR A 50 13.47 -1.96 3.60
CA THR A 50 14.49 -2.63 2.77
C THR A 50 14.60 -4.13 3.07
N ASN A 51 14.46 -4.51 4.34
CA ASN A 51 14.53 -5.92 4.74
C ASN A 51 13.19 -6.66 4.60
N SER A 52 12.11 -5.95 4.27
CA SER A 52 10.78 -6.54 4.15
C SER A 52 10.52 -7.05 2.73
N SER A 53 10.24 -8.34 2.59
CA SER A 53 9.68 -8.89 1.35
C SER A 53 8.17 -8.60 1.32
N PHE A 54 7.77 -7.52 0.65
CA PHE A 54 6.35 -7.20 0.49
C PHE A 54 5.68 -8.16 -0.50
N LYS A 55 4.59 -8.81 -0.08
CA LYS A 55 3.66 -9.45 -1.03
C LYS A 55 3.03 -8.36 -1.91
N LYS A 56 2.71 -8.67 -3.17
CA LYS A 56 2.05 -7.75 -4.14
C LYS A 56 0.60 -7.41 -3.72
N ASN A 57 0.44 -6.75 -2.58
CA ASN A 57 -0.82 -6.25 -2.05
C ASN A 57 -0.67 -4.74 -1.77
N PRO A 58 -1.22 -3.89 -2.65
CA PRO A 58 -1.05 -2.43 -2.54
C PRO A 58 -1.52 -1.87 -1.21
N GLN A 59 -2.63 -2.39 -0.65
CA GLN A 59 -3.23 -1.89 0.59
C GLN A 59 -2.32 -2.15 1.79
N LYS A 60 -1.78 -3.37 1.91
CA LYS A 60 -0.86 -3.73 3.00
C LYS A 60 0.44 -2.92 2.91
N ILE A 61 0.97 -2.76 1.70
CA ILE A 61 2.18 -1.97 1.46
C ILE A 61 1.93 -0.51 1.86
N THR A 62 0.84 0.09 1.39
CA THR A 62 0.48 1.48 1.69
C THR A 62 0.29 1.71 3.19
N LYS A 63 -0.38 0.79 3.89
CA LYS A 63 -0.57 0.88 5.34
C LYS A 63 0.76 0.87 6.09
N VAL A 64 1.69 -0.01 5.70
CA VAL A 64 3.02 -0.07 6.31
C VAL A 64 3.82 1.20 6.02
N LEU A 65 3.79 1.68 4.78
CA LEU A 65 4.50 2.91 4.40
C LEU A 65 3.95 4.12 5.14
N ASN A 66 2.63 4.30 5.23
CA ASN A 66 2.03 5.40 5.98
C ASN A 66 2.45 5.37 7.46
N TYR A 67 2.42 4.20 8.10
CA TYR A 67 2.91 4.05 9.47
C TYR A 67 4.39 4.46 9.62
N CYS A 68 5.24 4.05 8.66
CA CYS A 68 6.65 4.44 8.64
C CYS A 68 6.84 5.95 8.45
N LEU A 69 6.07 6.59 7.57
CA LEU A 69 6.12 8.02 7.31
C LEU A 69 5.68 8.85 8.54
N GLU A 70 4.60 8.44 9.20
CA GLU A 70 4.13 9.04 10.45
C GLU A 70 5.19 8.93 11.56
N PHE A 71 5.83 7.77 11.68
CA PHE A 71 6.91 7.56 12.65
C PHE A 71 8.12 8.48 12.39
N MET A 72 8.46 8.70 11.11
CA MET A 72 9.52 9.61 10.70
C MET A 72 9.16 11.09 10.88
N LYS A 73 7.88 11.42 11.14
CA LYS A 73 7.33 12.78 11.19
C LYS A 73 7.64 13.57 9.92
N LEU A 74 7.52 12.91 8.77
CA LEU A 74 7.67 13.56 7.46
C LEU A 74 6.47 14.47 7.18
N PRO A 75 6.66 15.51 6.35
CA PRO A 75 5.58 16.44 6.04
C PRO A 75 4.38 15.72 5.41
N GLU A 76 3.18 16.25 5.67
CA GLU A 76 1.90 15.63 5.29
C GLU A 76 1.71 15.55 3.77
N ASP A 77 2.42 16.40 3.01
CA ASP A 77 2.48 16.41 1.55
C ASP A 77 3.07 15.12 0.94
N LEU A 78 3.65 14.24 1.77
CA LEU A 78 4.16 12.94 1.36
C LEU A 78 3.31 11.76 1.84
N GLN A 79 2.12 12.00 2.40
CA GLN A 79 1.29 10.97 3.06
C GLN A 79 -0.02 10.66 2.31
N GLY A 80 -0.66 9.54 2.67
CA GLY A 80 -2.01 9.20 2.22
C GLY A 80 -2.12 8.82 0.73
N ASP A 81 -2.92 9.57 -0.02
CA ASP A 81 -3.25 9.29 -1.43
C ASP A 81 -2.04 9.24 -2.36
N ILE A 82 -1.00 10.03 -2.05
CA ILE A 82 0.23 10.07 -2.85
C ILE A 82 0.98 8.74 -2.73
N VAL A 83 1.02 8.16 -1.52
CA VAL A 83 1.63 6.85 -1.27
C VAL A 83 0.85 5.78 -2.00
N TRP A 84 -0.49 5.79 -1.92
CA TRP A 84 -1.34 4.84 -2.63
C TRP A 84 -1.13 4.87 -4.15
N LYS A 85 -1.13 6.06 -4.76
CA LYS A 85 -0.89 6.23 -6.20
C LYS A 85 0.48 5.72 -6.62
N THR A 86 1.51 6.03 -5.82
CA THR A 86 2.90 5.63 -6.08
C THR A 86 3.06 4.11 -5.99
N VAL A 87 2.51 3.49 -4.94
CA VAL A 87 2.53 2.03 -4.74
C VAL A 87 1.79 1.32 -5.87
N ASN A 88 0.60 1.79 -6.24
CA ASN A 88 -0.14 1.21 -7.36
C ASN A 88 0.61 1.32 -8.68
N LYS A 89 1.19 2.49 -8.98
CA LYS A 89 2.00 2.68 -10.18
C LYS A 89 3.19 1.72 -10.19
N ALA A 90 3.89 1.58 -9.07
CA ALA A 90 5.02 0.65 -8.95
C ALA A 90 4.58 -0.81 -9.17
N ILE A 91 3.45 -1.23 -8.61
CA ILE A 91 2.92 -2.58 -8.81
C ILE A 91 2.51 -2.80 -10.27
N GLN A 92 1.78 -1.85 -10.87
CA GLN A 92 1.37 -1.92 -12.28
C GLN A 92 2.57 -2.06 -13.23
N ASN A 93 3.67 -1.34 -12.97
CA ASN A 93 4.91 -1.48 -13.73
C ASN A 93 5.55 -2.88 -13.63
N THR A 94 5.21 -3.66 -12.59
CA THR A 94 5.67 -5.06 -12.45
C THR A 94 4.69 -6.09 -12.99
N LEU A 95 3.52 -5.66 -13.45
CA LEU A 95 2.54 -6.54 -14.09
C LEU A 95 2.86 -6.65 -15.58
N LEU A 96 2.55 -7.79 -16.17
CA LEU A 96 2.61 -7.94 -17.63
C LEU A 96 1.53 -7.03 -18.25
N PRO A 97 1.85 -6.33 -19.35
CA PRO A 97 0.85 -5.56 -20.07
C PRO A 97 -0.26 -6.51 -20.55
N LEU A 98 -1.50 -6.02 -20.56
CA LEU A 98 -2.56 -6.77 -21.22
C LEU A 98 -2.23 -6.85 -22.72
N PRO A 99 -2.47 -8.00 -23.36
CA PRO A 99 -2.33 -8.11 -24.80
C PRO A 99 -3.30 -7.13 -25.50
N GLU A 100 -2.85 -6.52 -26.60
CA GLU A 100 -3.67 -5.59 -27.39
C GLU A 100 -4.85 -6.30 -28.05
N LYS A 101 -4.69 -7.60 -28.33
CA LYS A 101 -5.69 -8.41 -28.99
C LYS A 101 -6.11 -9.59 -28.11
N PRO A 102 -7.41 -9.96 -28.11
CA PRO A 102 -7.90 -11.11 -27.36
C PRO A 102 -7.24 -12.44 -27.77
N GLU A 103 -6.79 -12.54 -29.03
CA GLU A 103 -6.15 -13.74 -29.55
C GLU A 103 -4.78 -14.00 -28.89
N ASP A 104 -4.09 -12.94 -28.47
CA ASP A 104 -2.75 -12.98 -27.87
C ASP A 104 -2.77 -13.31 -26.36
N ILE A 105 -3.95 -13.61 -25.79
CA ILE A 105 -4.07 -14.11 -24.42
C ILE A 105 -3.51 -15.54 -24.38
N PRO A 106 -2.56 -15.86 -23.50
CA PRO A 106 -1.98 -17.20 -23.45
C PRO A 106 -3.03 -18.23 -23.01
N GLU A 107 -2.98 -19.42 -23.60
CA GLU A 107 -4.03 -20.46 -23.48
C GLU A 107 -4.28 -20.91 -22.04
N ASP A 108 -3.27 -20.87 -21.18
CA ASP A 108 -3.34 -21.13 -19.74
C ASP A 108 -4.24 -20.12 -19.00
N ALA A 109 -4.21 -18.85 -19.41
CA ALA A 109 -5.11 -17.82 -18.90
C ALA A 109 -6.52 -17.96 -19.49
N LYS A 110 -6.66 -18.40 -20.75
CA LYS A 110 -7.97 -18.66 -21.37
C LYS A 110 -8.72 -19.81 -20.67
N GLU A 111 -8.01 -20.86 -20.24
CA GLU A 111 -8.58 -21.96 -19.46
C GLU A 111 -9.09 -21.52 -18.08
N LEU A 112 -8.38 -20.60 -17.40
CA LEU A 112 -8.84 -20.01 -16.14
C LEU A 112 -10.02 -19.04 -16.34
N LEU A 113 -10.12 -18.43 -17.52
CA LEU A 113 -11.17 -17.51 -17.92
C LEU A 113 -12.35 -18.19 -18.60
N LEU A 114 -12.54 -19.51 -18.40
CA LEU A 114 -13.72 -20.26 -18.86
C LEU A 114 -15.01 -19.75 -18.19
N PHE A 115 -15.43 -18.54 -18.52
CA PHE A 115 -16.83 -18.25 -18.73
C PHE A 115 -17.18 -18.94 -20.04
N GLU A 116 -17.75 -20.13 -19.95
CA GLU A 116 -18.61 -20.65 -21.02
C GLU A 116 -19.74 -19.62 -21.21
N ASN A 117 -19.49 -18.59 -22.02
CA ASN A 117 -20.53 -17.70 -22.51
C ASN A 117 -21.30 -18.46 -23.59
N SER A 118 -22.01 -19.51 -23.19
CA SER A 118 -22.98 -20.21 -24.02
C SER A 118 -24.26 -19.38 -24.17
N ILE A 119 -24.16 -18.07 -24.40
CA ILE A 119 -25.33 -17.28 -24.81
C ILE A 119 -25.51 -17.53 -26.31
N LYS A 120 -26.16 -18.65 -26.62
CA LYS A 120 -26.43 -19.14 -27.97
C LYS A 120 -27.20 -18.14 -28.84
N ASN A 121 -27.81 -17.11 -28.24
CA ASN A 121 -28.65 -16.14 -28.96
C ASN A 121 -28.29 -14.69 -28.59
N LYS A 122 -27.24 -14.16 -29.21
CA LYS A 122 -26.75 -12.77 -29.03
C LYS A 122 -27.84 -11.71 -29.32
N GLY A 123 -28.85 -12.02 -30.14
CA GLY A 123 -29.97 -11.11 -30.42
C GLY A 123 -30.84 -10.81 -29.20
N ASN A 124 -31.00 -11.77 -28.30
CA ASN A 124 -31.84 -11.63 -27.09
C ASN A 124 -31.06 -11.09 -25.88
N LEU A 125 -29.74 -10.98 -25.98
CA LEU A 125 -28.85 -10.57 -24.89
C LEU A 125 -29.19 -9.15 -24.40
N ARG A 126 -29.58 -8.26 -25.34
CA ARG A 126 -30.04 -6.91 -25.01
C ARG A 126 -31.35 -6.91 -24.22
N ALA A 127 -32.28 -7.79 -24.57
CA ALA A 127 -33.57 -7.94 -23.89
C ALA A 127 -33.38 -8.57 -22.50
N ILE A 128 -32.53 -9.59 -22.39
CA ILE A 128 -32.18 -10.25 -21.12
C ILE A 128 -31.48 -9.28 -20.17
N LEU A 129 -30.50 -8.51 -20.66
CA LEU A 129 -29.83 -7.46 -19.87
C LEU A 129 -30.81 -6.38 -19.42
N ALA A 130 -31.75 -5.97 -20.28
CA ALA A 130 -32.78 -5.00 -19.91
C ALA A 130 -33.71 -5.54 -18.83
N ALA A 131 -34.11 -6.81 -18.91
CA ALA A 131 -34.91 -7.48 -17.89
C ALA A 131 -34.15 -7.58 -16.55
N LEU A 132 -32.89 -8.03 -16.57
CA LEU A 132 -32.06 -8.13 -15.36
C LEU A 132 -31.83 -6.76 -14.71
N ARG A 133 -31.56 -5.71 -15.49
CA ARG A 133 -31.44 -4.34 -14.98
C ARG A 133 -32.73 -3.86 -14.31
N LYS A 134 -33.90 -4.21 -14.87
CA LYS A 134 -35.19 -3.90 -14.24
C LYS A 134 -35.39 -4.65 -12.93
N VAL A 135 -35.04 -5.94 -12.87
CA VAL A 135 -35.16 -6.75 -11.65
C VAL A 135 -34.25 -6.21 -10.54
N ILE A 136 -33.00 -5.86 -10.87
CA ILE A 136 -32.05 -5.27 -9.91
C ILE A 136 -32.57 -3.92 -9.42
N ALA A 137 -33.06 -3.06 -10.32
CA ALA A 137 -33.62 -1.76 -9.94
C ALA A 137 -34.86 -1.91 -9.04
N LEU A 138 -35.73 -2.89 -9.31
CA LEU A 138 -36.90 -3.18 -8.47
C LEU A 138 -36.48 -3.65 -7.08
N HIS A 139 -35.46 -4.51 -7.00
CA HIS A 139 -34.95 -5.02 -5.73
C HIS A 139 -34.29 -3.90 -4.90
N SER A 140 -33.54 -3.00 -5.54
CA SER A 140 -32.98 -1.81 -4.90
C SER A 140 -34.06 -0.83 -4.43
N TYR A 141 -35.16 -0.69 -5.17
CA TYR A 141 -36.30 0.15 -4.77
C TYR A 141 -37.00 -0.43 -3.53
N TRP A 142 -37.30 -1.73 -3.52
CA TRP A 142 -37.91 -2.42 -2.38
C TRP A 142 -37.05 -2.39 -1.11
N MET A 143 -35.72 -2.52 -1.24
CA MET A 143 -34.83 -2.39 -0.09
C MET A 143 -34.77 -0.97 0.48
N ASN A 144 -35.04 0.06 -0.32
CA ASN A 144 -35.04 1.45 0.13
C ASN A 144 -36.39 1.86 0.75
N THR A 145 -37.51 1.31 0.29
CA THR A 145 -38.85 1.57 0.88
C THR A 145 -39.13 0.80 2.17
N LEU A 146 -38.49 -0.36 2.39
CA LEU A 146 -38.57 -1.09 3.67
C LEU A 146 -37.64 -0.52 4.77
N ARG A 147 -36.84 0.51 4.45
CA ARG A 147 -35.90 1.17 5.37
C ARG A 147 -36.32 2.59 5.80
N SER A 148 -37.49 3.06 5.33
CA SER A 148 -38.14 4.29 5.79
C SER A 148 -39.35 3.95 6.66
#